data_AF-A0A3A5HG22-F1
#
_entry.id   AF-A0A3A5HG22-F1
#
_cell.length_a   1.000
_cell.length_b   1.000
_cell.length_c   1.000
_cell.angle_alpha   90.00
_cell.angle_beta   90.00
_cell.angle_gamma   90.00
#
_symmetry.space_group_name_H-M   'P 1'
#
loop_
_entity.id
_entity.type
_entity.pdbx_description
1 polymer ?
#
loop_
_entity_poly.entity_id
_entity_poly.type
_entity_poly.pdbx_seq_one_letter_code
_entity_poly.pdbx_strand_id
1 'polypeptide(L)'
;MGNLKECLLEFQSLGEEYYSRIIQILDEEYCWKCPQRSNKEKTYCHKVEAWISLNLALEKAIKQSVPDADKGNLDLLVVKYLEKNNNKLQRTLKYDEISIIKLKEKIKPSEDENCCLLVRKNPSTVKVQDMVLLPQECPLSTYWFSRMKLVGVIPFKLARINKIFTKNGFRYIKLDDGTTVSMEFILGLVLKKLGPDDPLMDYF
;
A
#
# COMPACT_ATOMS: atom_id res chain seq x y z
N MET A 1 -9.61 -13.07 29.29
CA MET A 1 -9.36 -13.03 27.82
C MET A 1 -9.92 -14.28 27.08
N GLY A 2 -10.83 -15.08 27.67
CA GLY A 2 -11.35 -16.32 27.04
C GLY A 2 -12.21 -16.05 25.79
N ASN A 3 -13.25 -15.22 25.93
CA ASN A 3 -14.23 -14.97 24.86
C ASN A 3 -13.62 -14.37 23.59
N LEU A 4 -12.59 -13.50 23.72
CA LEU A 4 -11.88 -12.97 22.56
C LEU A 4 -11.14 -14.07 21.80
N LYS A 5 -10.48 -14.97 22.55
CA LYS A 5 -9.72 -16.06 21.95
C LYS A 5 -10.64 -17.06 21.27
N GLU A 6 -11.78 -17.38 21.89
CA GLU A 6 -12.80 -18.26 21.30
C GLU A 6 -13.40 -17.67 20.02
N CYS A 7 -13.76 -16.38 20.04
CA CYS A 7 -14.26 -15.69 18.84
C CYS A 7 -13.21 -15.66 17.71
N LEU A 8 -11.93 -15.46 18.03
CA LEU A 8 -10.85 -15.52 17.05
C LEU A 8 -10.65 -16.94 16.48
N LEU A 9 -10.82 -17.98 17.30
CA LEU A 9 -10.73 -19.38 16.85
C LEU A 9 -11.90 -19.74 15.92
N GLU A 10 -13.12 -19.30 16.26
CA GLU A 10 -14.30 -19.48 15.41
C GLU A 10 -14.12 -18.76 14.07
N PHE A 11 -13.64 -17.52 14.11
CA PHE A 11 -13.31 -16.76 12.90
C PHE A 11 -12.21 -17.44 12.06
N GLN A 12 -11.19 -18.02 12.69
CA GLN A 12 -10.15 -18.78 11.99
C GLN A 12 -10.73 -20.00 11.27
N SER A 13 -11.59 -20.77 11.94
CA SER A 13 -12.26 -21.93 11.34
C SER A 13 -13.12 -21.53 10.14
N LEU A 14 -13.88 -20.44 10.25
CA LEU A 14 -14.67 -19.91 9.13
C LEU A 14 -13.76 -19.43 7.99
N GLY A 15 -12.65 -18.76 8.33
CA GLY A 15 -11.65 -18.33 7.37
C GLY A 15 -11.06 -19.48 6.56
N GLU A 16 -10.73 -20.60 7.20
CA GLU A 16 -10.22 -21.82 6.55
C GLU A 16 -11.25 -22.44 5.60
N GLU A 17 -12.53 -22.50 6.01
CA GLU A 17 -13.63 -22.99 5.19
C GLU A 17 -13.81 -22.13 3.94
N TYR A 18 -13.94 -20.81 4.11
CA TYR A 18 -14.14 -19.89 2.99
C TYR A 18 -12.92 -19.82 2.07
N TYR A 19 -11.70 -19.89 2.62
CA TYR A 19 -10.49 -19.95 1.82
C TYR A 19 -10.46 -21.20 0.93
N SER A 20 -10.80 -22.36 1.49
CA SER A 20 -10.89 -23.62 0.73
C SER A 20 -11.95 -23.55 -0.37
N ARG A 21 -13.10 -22.96 -0.08
CA ARG A 21 -14.18 -22.75 -1.05
C ARG A 21 -13.78 -21.80 -2.18
N ILE A 22 -13.09 -20.70 -1.87
CA ILE A 22 -12.60 -19.75 -2.90
C ILE A 22 -11.56 -20.44 -3.80
N ILE A 23 -10.66 -21.25 -3.24
CA ILE A 23 -9.70 -22.02 -4.04
C ILE A 23 -10.44 -22.92 -5.05
N GLN A 24 -11.48 -23.64 -4.62
CA GLN A 24 -12.27 -24.49 -5.52
C GLN A 24 -12.91 -23.68 -6.65
N ILE A 25 -13.53 -22.55 -6.33
CA ILE A 25 -14.12 -21.64 -7.33
C ILE A 25 -13.04 -21.15 -8.31
N LEU A 26 -11.87 -20.73 -7.83
CA LEU A 26 -10.79 -20.23 -8.69
C LEU A 26 -10.19 -21.33 -9.57
N ASP A 27 -10.14 -22.56 -9.08
CA ASP A 27 -9.71 -23.72 -9.87
C ASP A 27 -10.68 -24.01 -11.03
N GLU A 28 -11.98 -23.81 -10.81
CA GLU A 28 -13.03 -24.00 -11.83
C GLU A 28 -13.12 -22.81 -12.80
N GLU A 29 -13.12 -21.57 -12.30
CA GLU A 29 -13.48 -20.37 -13.07
C GLU A 29 -12.28 -19.52 -13.54
N TYR A 30 -11.12 -19.62 -12.89
CA TYR A 30 -9.97 -18.74 -13.17
C TYR A 30 -8.81 -19.49 -13.82
N CYS A 31 -8.64 -20.76 -13.46
CA CYS A 31 -7.53 -21.55 -13.96
C CYS A 31 -7.61 -21.82 -15.48
N TRP A 32 -8.80 -21.75 -16.09
CA TRP A 32 -8.97 -21.88 -17.55
C TRP A 32 -8.52 -20.65 -18.34
N LYS A 33 -8.50 -19.45 -17.73
CA LYS A 33 -8.02 -18.20 -18.35
C LYS A 33 -6.55 -17.89 -18.04
N CYS A 34 -5.92 -18.63 -17.11
CA CYS A 34 -4.56 -18.36 -16.66
C CYS A 34 -3.52 -18.84 -17.69
N PRO A 35 -2.60 -17.96 -18.18
CA PRO A 35 -1.50 -18.37 -19.07
C PRO A 35 -0.57 -19.42 -18.46
N GLN A 36 -0.55 -19.49 -17.12
CA GLN A 36 0.27 -20.39 -16.31
C GLN A 36 -0.50 -21.64 -15.86
N ARG A 37 -1.67 -21.95 -16.47
CA ARG A 37 -2.54 -23.10 -16.11
C ARG A 37 -1.77 -24.42 -15.94
N SER A 38 -0.81 -24.68 -16.84
CA SER A 38 0.03 -25.90 -16.83
C SER A 38 1.01 -25.98 -15.66
N ASN A 39 1.30 -24.85 -15.00
CA ASN A 39 2.21 -24.76 -13.85
C ASN A 39 1.50 -24.32 -12.55
N LYS A 40 0.16 -24.42 -12.46
CA LYS A 40 -0.62 -23.91 -11.32
C LYS A 40 -0.13 -24.39 -9.96
N GLU A 41 0.29 -25.65 -9.88
CA GLU A 41 0.76 -26.29 -8.64
C GLU A 41 2.12 -25.76 -8.19
N LYS A 42 2.90 -25.20 -9.14
CA LYS A 42 4.22 -24.62 -8.88
C LYS A 42 4.13 -23.12 -8.58
N THR A 43 3.15 -22.42 -9.16
CA THR A 43 3.00 -20.96 -9.01
C THR A 43 2.08 -20.55 -7.88
N TYR A 44 1.20 -21.45 -7.40
CA TYR A 44 0.27 -21.19 -6.30
C TYR A 44 -0.62 -19.94 -6.50
N CYS A 45 -0.85 -19.53 -7.76
CA CYS A 45 -1.54 -18.29 -8.08
C CYS A 45 -2.97 -18.22 -7.50
N HIS A 46 -3.71 -19.33 -7.55
CA HIS A 46 -5.05 -19.42 -6.95
C HIS A 46 -5.03 -19.31 -5.43
N LYS A 47 -3.96 -19.77 -4.76
CA LYS A 47 -3.83 -19.67 -3.29
C LYS A 47 -3.58 -18.23 -2.89
N VAL A 48 -2.70 -17.56 -3.63
CA VAL A 48 -2.41 -16.13 -3.42
C VAL A 48 -3.66 -15.29 -3.69
N GLU A 49 -4.36 -15.53 -4.80
CA GLU A 49 -5.58 -14.80 -5.15
C GLU A 49 -6.72 -15.02 -4.15
N ALA A 50 -6.92 -16.26 -3.68
CA ALA A 50 -7.87 -16.58 -2.63
C ALA A 50 -7.54 -15.86 -1.33
N TRP A 51 -6.26 -15.83 -0.96
CA TRP A 51 -5.78 -15.14 0.24
C TRP A 51 -6.00 -13.63 0.12
N ILE A 52 -5.67 -13.00 -1.01
CA ILE A 52 -5.93 -11.57 -1.26
C ILE A 52 -7.44 -11.30 -1.16
N SER A 53 -8.26 -12.07 -1.87
CA SER A 53 -9.72 -11.90 -1.91
C SER A 53 -10.37 -12.01 -0.53
N LEU A 54 -9.94 -12.96 0.29
CA LEU A 54 -10.47 -13.13 1.65
C LEU A 54 -10.10 -11.95 2.55
N ASN A 55 -8.86 -11.44 2.47
CA ASN A 55 -8.44 -10.26 3.22
C ASN A 55 -9.21 -9.01 2.80
N LEU A 56 -9.41 -8.80 1.50
CA LEU A 56 -10.22 -7.71 0.95
C LEU A 56 -11.64 -7.72 1.52
N ALA A 57 -12.28 -8.89 1.49
CA ALA A 57 -13.64 -9.07 1.99
C ALA A 57 -13.73 -8.83 3.51
N LEU A 58 -12.78 -9.37 4.28
CA LEU A 58 -12.69 -9.16 5.72
C LEU A 58 -12.57 -7.67 6.07
N GLU A 59 -11.63 -6.96 5.45
CA GLU A 59 -11.44 -5.54 5.69
C GLU A 59 -12.69 -4.73 5.37
N LYS A 60 -13.32 -5.02 4.22
CA LYS A 60 -14.53 -4.35 3.80
C LYS A 60 -15.65 -4.59 4.81
N ALA A 61 -15.82 -5.82 5.29
CA ALA A 61 -16.81 -6.16 6.30
C ALA A 61 -16.56 -5.41 7.62
N ILE A 62 -15.32 -5.34 8.08
CA ILE A 62 -14.95 -4.58 9.29
C ILE A 62 -15.22 -3.08 9.09
N LYS A 63 -14.80 -2.50 7.96
CA LYS A 63 -15.04 -1.06 7.68
C LYS A 63 -16.54 -0.73 7.59
N GLN A 64 -17.34 -1.67 7.09
CA GLN A 64 -18.79 -1.50 6.98
C GLN A 64 -19.51 -1.68 8.33
N SER A 65 -18.98 -2.52 9.23
CA SER A 65 -19.57 -2.77 10.55
C SER A 65 -19.24 -1.69 11.58
N VAL A 66 -18.24 -0.84 11.32
CA VAL A 66 -17.94 0.33 12.15
C VAL A 66 -18.99 1.41 11.88
N PRO A 67 -19.71 1.91 12.92
CA PRO A 67 -20.67 3.00 12.78
C PRO A 67 -20.01 4.24 12.15
N ASP A 68 -20.76 5.00 11.34
CA ASP A 68 -20.21 6.20 10.67
C ASP A 68 -19.63 7.22 11.65
N ALA A 69 -20.21 7.32 12.85
CA ALA A 69 -19.71 8.16 13.93
C ALA A 69 -18.28 7.76 14.39
N ASP A 70 -17.91 6.49 14.24
CA ASP A 70 -16.65 5.91 14.68
C ASP A 70 -15.66 5.62 13.55
N LYS A 71 -16.08 5.72 12.27
CA LYS A 71 -15.15 5.58 11.13
C LYS A 71 -14.02 6.59 11.19
N GLY A 72 -14.33 7.83 11.58
CA GLY A 72 -13.32 8.84 11.86
C GLY A 72 -12.33 8.42 12.95
N ASN A 73 -12.78 7.67 13.97
CA ASN A 73 -11.94 7.15 15.05
C ASN A 73 -11.08 5.96 14.61
N LEU A 74 -11.61 5.09 13.73
CA LEU A 74 -10.87 3.97 13.15
C LEU A 74 -9.69 4.46 12.30
N ASP A 75 -9.92 5.44 11.43
CA ASP A 75 -8.86 6.06 10.63
C ASP A 75 -7.78 6.67 11.53
N LEU A 76 -8.16 7.32 12.63
CA LEU A 76 -7.20 7.85 13.61
C LEU A 76 -6.39 6.74 14.29
N LEU A 77 -6.99 5.60 14.62
CA LEU A 77 -6.29 4.47 15.22
C LEU A 77 -5.28 3.84 14.25
N VAL A 78 -5.67 3.70 12.98
CA VAL A 78 -4.78 3.23 11.92
C VAL A 78 -3.60 4.18 11.76
N VAL A 79 -3.86 5.49 11.70
CA VAL A 79 -2.82 6.51 11.60
C VAL A 79 -1.88 6.45 12.81
N LYS A 80 -2.40 6.36 14.05
CA LYS A 80 -1.59 6.20 15.27
C LYS A 80 -0.69 4.95 15.23
N TYR A 81 -1.22 3.84 14.73
CA TYR A 81 -0.47 2.60 14.61
C TYR A 81 0.68 2.73 13.61
N LEU A 82 0.40 3.32 12.44
CA LEU A 82 1.42 3.56 11.41
C LEU A 82 2.47 4.57 11.86
N GLU A 83 2.06 5.66 12.51
CA GLU A 83 2.96 6.65 13.10
C GLU A 83 3.91 5.99 14.11
N LYS A 84 3.40 5.15 15.01
CA LYS A 84 4.22 4.41 15.99
C LYS A 84 5.26 3.51 15.31
N ASN A 85 4.87 2.80 14.26
CA ASN A 85 5.78 1.92 13.51
C ASN A 85 6.83 2.72 12.74
N ASN A 86 6.43 3.81 12.05
CA ASN A 86 7.34 4.70 11.33
C ASN A 86 8.36 5.36 12.27
N ASN A 87 7.91 5.86 13.42
CA ASN A 87 8.78 6.45 14.43
C ASN A 87 9.79 5.44 15.00
N LYS A 88 9.35 4.19 15.23
CA LYS A 88 10.26 3.12 15.67
C LYS A 88 11.35 2.83 14.62
N LEU A 89 10.96 2.77 13.35
CA LEU A 89 11.87 2.56 12.23
C LEU A 89 12.86 3.71 12.06
N GLN A 90 12.39 4.96 12.07
CA GLN A 90 13.25 6.14 11.92
C GLN A 90 14.26 6.25 13.06
N ARG A 91 13.87 5.94 14.31
CA ARG A 91 14.81 5.91 15.45
C ARG A 91 15.91 4.87 15.31
N THR A 92 15.64 3.78 14.59
CA THR A 92 16.64 2.72 14.35
C THR A 92 17.56 3.00 13.17
N LEU A 93 17.13 3.82 12.22
CA LEU A 93 17.91 4.15 11.02
C LEU A 93 18.78 5.37 11.31
N LYS A 94 20.09 5.25 11.05
CA LYS A 94 21.06 6.37 11.13
C LYS A 94 21.31 7.02 9.76
N TYR A 95 20.51 6.69 8.77
CA TYR A 95 20.68 7.12 7.38
C TYR A 95 19.32 7.33 6.72
N ASP A 96 19.28 8.21 5.72
CA ASP A 96 18.15 8.34 4.82
C ASP A 96 18.30 7.34 3.66
N GLU A 97 17.26 6.56 3.40
CA GLU A 97 17.25 5.62 2.29
C GLU A 97 16.68 6.28 1.03
N ILE A 98 17.51 6.36 -0.01
CA ILE A 98 17.13 6.84 -1.34
C ILE A 98 17.04 5.63 -2.27
N SER A 99 16.04 5.63 -3.14
CA SER A 99 15.90 4.62 -4.19
C SER A 99 15.62 5.25 -5.53
N ILE A 100 16.14 4.61 -6.57
CA ILE A 100 15.90 4.98 -7.95
C ILE A 100 14.88 4.01 -8.52
N ILE A 101 13.78 4.54 -9.04
CA ILE A 101 12.70 3.75 -9.63
C ILE A 101 12.66 4.05 -11.12
N LYS A 102 13.03 3.07 -11.95
CA LYS A 102 12.92 3.15 -13.40
C LYS A 102 11.48 2.90 -13.83
N LEU A 103 10.87 3.87 -14.49
CA LEU A 103 9.50 3.73 -15.02
C LEU A 103 9.55 2.95 -16.33
N LYS A 104 8.81 1.85 -16.39
CA LYS A 104 8.70 1.02 -17.61
C LYS A 104 7.61 1.52 -18.57
N GLU A 105 6.65 2.26 -18.05
CA GLU A 105 5.48 2.77 -18.76
C GLU A 105 5.19 4.20 -18.32
N LYS A 106 4.49 4.97 -19.15
CA LYS A 106 4.05 6.33 -18.82
C LYS A 106 3.00 6.28 -17.72
N ILE A 107 3.29 6.89 -16.56
CA ILE A 107 2.33 7.01 -15.45
C ILE A 107 1.26 8.07 -15.77
N LYS A 108 1.59 9.08 -16.58
CA LYS A 108 0.65 10.06 -17.11
C LYS A 108 0.92 10.35 -18.59
N PRO A 109 -0.08 10.78 -19.38
CA PRO A 109 0.07 11.09 -20.81
C PRO A 109 1.14 12.15 -21.12
N SER A 110 1.47 12.98 -20.14
CA SER A 110 2.41 14.11 -20.23
C SER A 110 3.81 13.82 -19.67
N GLU A 111 4.15 12.56 -19.38
CA GLU A 111 5.47 12.18 -18.85
C GLU A 111 6.26 11.37 -19.88
N ASP A 112 7.55 11.66 -19.98
CA ASP A 112 8.45 11.02 -20.94
C ASP A 112 8.64 9.52 -20.63
N GLU A 113 8.72 8.72 -21.69
CA GLU A 113 9.13 7.32 -21.60
C GLU A 113 10.58 7.23 -21.07
N ASN A 114 10.90 6.17 -20.31
CA ASN A 114 12.24 5.88 -19.78
C ASN A 114 12.81 6.85 -18.73
N CYS A 115 11.99 7.60 -17.99
CA CYS A 115 12.47 8.37 -16.84
C CYS A 115 12.71 7.49 -15.60
N CYS A 116 13.71 7.89 -14.81
CA CYS A 116 13.95 7.36 -13.47
C CYS A 116 13.48 8.36 -12.40
N LEU A 117 12.88 7.87 -11.32
CA LEU A 117 12.50 8.69 -10.17
C LEU A 117 13.53 8.49 -9.05
N LEU A 118 14.16 9.58 -8.62
CA LEU A 118 14.96 9.59 -7.40
C LEU A 118 14.02 9.84 -6.21
N VAL A 119 13.86 8.85 -5.35
CA VAL A 119 12.83 8.82 -4.30
C VAL A 119 13.47 8.64 -2.93
N ARG A 120 13.14 9.53 -2.00
CA ARG A 120 13.42 9.33 -0.57
C ARG A 120 12.31 8.47 0.03
N LYS A 121 12.66 7.32 0.62
CA LYS A 121 11.68 6.45 1.30
C LYS A 121 11.23 7.07 2.62
N ASN A 122 9.98 6.85 3.00
CA ASN A 122 9.41 7.20 4.31
C ASN A 122 9.75 8.64 4.77
N PRO A 123 9.42 9.67 3.97
CA PRO A 123 9.80 11.04 4.27
C PRO A 123 9.20 11.50 5.60
N SER A 124 10.03 12.05 6.49
CA SER A 124 9.58 12.66 7.76
C SER A 124 8.88 14.00 7.55
N THR A 125 9.17 14.67 6.43
CA THR A 125 8.63 15.99 6.10
C THR A 125 8.32 16.06 4.61
N VAL A 126 7.23 16.77 4.29
CA VAL A 126 6.79 17.11 2.92
C VAL A 126 6.30 18.55 2.89
N LYS A 127 6.31 19.15 1.71
CA LYS A 127 5.89 20.53 1.44
C LYS A 127 4.77 20.56 0.40
N VAL A 128 4.07 21.69 0.33
CA VAL A 128 3.12 21.95 -0.75
C VAL A 128 3.89 21.96 -2.08
N GLN A 129 3.28 21.44 -3.14
CA GLN A 129 3.87 21.16 -4.46
C GLN A 129 4.81 19.94 -4.54
N ASP A 130 5.16 19.29 -3.42
CA ASP A 130 5.94 18.06 -3.47
C ASP A 130 5.19 16.96 -4.22
N MET A 131 5.93 16.17 -4.98
CA MET A 131 5.44 14.98 -5.66
C MET A 131 5.74 13.76 -4.79
N VAL A 132 4.70 12.97 -4.48
CA VAL A 132 4.79 11.83 -3.57
C VAL A 132 4.31 10.55 -4.23
N LEU A 133 4.89 9.43 -3.80
CA LEU A 133 4.41 8.10 -4.11
C LEU A 133 3.34 7.71 -3.10
N LEU A 134 2.16 7.42 -3.61
CA LEU A 134 1.06 6.85 -2.83
C LEU A 134 0.77 5.45 -3.35
N PRO A 135 0.29 4.54 -2.50
CA PRO A 135 -0.18 3.24 -2.97
C PRO A 135 -1.35 3.46 -3.95
N GLN A 136 -1.31 2.79 -5.12
CA GLN A 136 -2.33 2.92 -6.17
C GLN A 136 -3.66 2.31 -5.72
N GLU A 137 -3.58 1.19 -5.01
CA GLU A 137 -4.68 0.57 -4.28
C GLU A 137 -4.39 0.72 -2.80
N CYS A 138 -5.39 1.06 -1.99
CA CYS A 138 -5.21 1.15 -0.54
C CYS A 138 -4.60 -0.19 -0.07
N PRO A 139 -3.48 -0.22 0.65
CA PRO A 139 -2.89 -1.47 1.06
C PRO A 139 -3.82 -2.08 2.10
N LEU A 140 -4.59 -3.09 1.66
CA LEU A 140 -5.73 -3.68 2.38
C LEU A 140 -5.30 -4.58 3.55
N SER A 141 -4.19 -4.23 4.19
CA SER A 141 -4.09 -4.29 5.64
C SER A 141 -3.09 -3.27 6.15
N THR A 142 -3.46 -2.55 7.20
CA THR A 142 -2.53 -1.71 7.98
C THR A 142 -1.27 -2.50 8.37
N TYR A 143 -1.43 -3.82 8.58
CA TYR A 143 -0.35 -4.78 8.80
C TYR A 143 0.55 -4.97 7.56
N TRP A 144 -0.01 -5.17 6.37
CA TRP A 144 0.73 -5.23 5.11
C TRP A 144 1.47 -3.92 4.83
N PHE A 145 0.79 -2.79 5.00
CA PHE A 145 1.42 -1.48 4.83
C PHE A 145 2.58 -1.26 5.81
N SER A 146 2.44 -1.72 7.06
CA SER A 146 3.51 -1.60 8.06
C SER A 146 4.74 -2.46 7.78
N ARG A 147 4.60 -3.52 6.97
CA ARG A 147 5.70 -4.44 6.62
C ARG A 147 6.29 -4.18 5.25
N MET A 148 5.51 -3.66 4.32
CA MET A 148 5.98 -3.36 2.97
C MET A 148 6.56 -1.95 2.90
N LYS A 149 7.87 -1.86 3.14
CA LYS A 149 8.68 -0.75 2.62
C LYS A 149 8.72 -0.82 1.08
N LEU A 150 9.20 0.25 0.44
CA LEU A 150 9.59 0.39 -0.98
C LEU A 150 10.68 -0.63 -1.42
N VAL A 151 10.49 -1.90 -1.12
CA VAL A 151 11.41 -3.03 -1.33
C VAL A 151 10.68 -4.18 -2.04
N GLY A 152 9.34 -4.19 -2.10
CA GLY A 152 8.60 -5.19 -2.88
C GLY A 152 7.35 -4.59 -3.51
N VAL A 153 7.27 -4.67 -4.83
CA VAL A 153 6.05 -4.81 -5.67
C VAL A 153 4.76 -4.13 -5.15
N ILE A 154 4.81 -2.89 -4.63
CA ILE A 154 3.58 -2.12 -4.37
C ILE A 154 3.34 -1.23 -5.59
N PRO A 155 2.23 -1.44 -6.32
CA PRO A 155 1.79 -0.50 -7.33
C PRO A 155 1.58 0.87 -6.69
N PHE A 156 2.19 1.91 -7.27
CA PHE A 156 2.11 3.26 -6.75
C PHE A 156 1.53 4.20 -7.80
N LYS A 157 0.87 5.24 -7.31
CA LYS A 157 0.47 6.41 -8.11
C LYS A 157 1.29 7.62 -7.71
N LEU A 158 1.57 8.48 -8.70
CA LEU A 158 2.17 9.79 -8.48
C LEU A 158 1.08 10.82 -8.18
N ALA A 159 1.23 11.50 -7.05
CA ALA A 159 0.35 12.59 -6.67
C ALA A 159 1.15 13.81 -6.23
N ARG A 160 0.57 14.99 -6.47
CA ARG A 160 1.14 16.27 -6.04
C ARG A 160 0.34 16.82 -4.88
N ILE A 161 1.05 17.34 -3.88
CA ILE A 161 0.46 17.91 -2.67
C ILE A 161 -0.03 19.33 -2.98
N ASN A 162 -1.33 19.55 -2.83
CA ASN A 162 -1.96 20.86 -2.97
C ASN A 162 -2.01 21.60 -1.62
N LYS A 163 -2.32 20.89 -0.53
CA LYS A 163 -2.44 21.48 0.81
C LYS A 163 -1.97 20.51 1.88
N ILE A 164 -1.35 21.05 2.94
CA ILE A 164 -1.02 20.31 4.16
C ILE A 164 -1.82 20.93 5.31
N PHE A 165 -2.43 20.10 6.14
CA PHE A 165 -3.22 20.57 7.28
C PHE A 165 -3.22 19.53 8.40
N THR A 166 -3.66 19.95 9.59
CA THR A 166 -3.78 19.07 10.75
C THR A 166 -5.25 18.88 11.10
N LYS A 167 -5.66 17.64 11.35
CA LYS A 167 -7.01 17.29 11.83
C LYS A 167 -6.86 16.25 12.94
N ASN A 168 -7.50 16.49 14.08
CA ASN A 168 -7.48 15.57 15.24
C ASN A 168 -6.06 15.18 15.71
N GLY A 169 -5.10 16.11 15.60
CA GLY A 169 -3.71 15.88 15.99
C GLY A 169 -2.81 15.22 14.93
N PHE A 170 -3.36 14.80 13.79
CA PHE A 170 -2.60 14.16 12.71
C PHE A 170 -2.44 15.05 11.48
N ARG A 171 -1.32 14.89 10.77
CA ARG A 171 -1.03 15.66 9.56
C ARG A 171 -1.59 14.95 8.33
N TYR A 172 -2.44 15.67 7.60
CA TYR A 172 -3.04 15.24 6.36
C TYR A 172 -2.53 16.07 5.20
N ILE A 173 -2.52 15.45 4.02
CA ILE A 173 -2.28 16.09 2.74
C ILE A 173 -3.55 16.04 1.91
N LYS A 174 -3.84 17.14 1.23
CA LYS A 174 -4.82 17.19 0.15
C LYS A 174 -4.07 17.20 -1.17
N LEU A 175 -4.44 16.28 -2.06
CA LEU A 175 -3.84 16.14 -3.38
C LEU A 175 -4.55 17.04 -4.40
N ASP A 176 -3.94 17.21 -5.57
CA ASP A 176 -4.53 17.99 -6.68
C ASP A 176 -5.88 17.43 -7.14
N ASP A 177 -6.08 16.10 -7.06
CA ASP A 177 -7.35 15.43 -7.40
C ASP A 177 -8.44 15.59 -6.31
N GLY A 178 -8.15 16.35 -5.24
CA GLY A 178 -9.06 16.57 -4.12
C GLY A 178 -9.03 15.48 -3.04
N THR A 179 -8.36 14.35 -3.28
CA THR A 179 -8.22 13.25 -2.32
C THR A 179 -7.47 13.74 -1.07
N THR A 180 -7.94 13.32 0.09
CA THR A 180 -7.28 13.58 1.37
C THR A 180 -6.66 12.30 1.89
N VAL A 181 -5.37 12.35 2.24
CA VAL A 181 -4.60 11.18 2.69
C VAL A 181 -3.76 11.57 3.91
N SER A 182 -3.58 10.66 4.87
CA SER A 182 -2.67 10.87 5.99
C SER A 182 -1.21 10.81 5.52
N MET A 183 -0.33 11.61 6.11
CA MET A 183 1.10 11.60 5.75
C MET A 183 1.75 10.22 5.94
N GLU A 184 1.23 9.44 6.88
CA GLU A 184 1.72 8.10 7.21
C GLU A 184 1.58 7.12 6.05
N PHE A 185 0.70 7.38 5.08
CA PHE A 185 0.50 6.56 3.89
C PHE A 185 1.46 6.90 2.73
N ILE A 186 2.33 7.90 2.89
CA ILE A 186 3.30 8.28 1.85
C ILE A 186 4.42 7.24 1.79
N LEU A 187 4.54 6.56 0.66
CA LEU A 187 5.60 5.58 0.43
C LEU A 187 6.96 6.27 0.24
N GLY A 188 6.97 7.38 -0.48
CA GLY A 188 8.19 8.12 -0.79
C GLY A 188 7.96 9.52 -1.31
N LEU A 189 8.97 10.37 -1.17
CA LEU A 189 9.04 11.70 -1.73
C LEU A 189 9.91 11.68 -2.99
N VAL A 190 9.37 12.14 -4.12
CA VAL A 190 10.13 12.27 -5.37
C VAL A 190 11.01 13.51 -5.26
N LEU A 191 12.32 13.31 -5.17
CA LEU A 191 13.32 14.37 -5.09
C LEU A 191 13.62 14.96 -6.47
N LYS A 192 13.74 14.09 -7.48
CA LYS A 192 14.10 14.47 -8.84
C LYS A 192 13.60 13.44 -9.85
N LYS A 193 13.25 13.90 -11.04
CA LYS A 193 13.12 13.05 -12.23
C LYS A 193 14.45 13.08 -12.98
N LEU A 194 15.04 11.91 -13.18
CA LEU A 194 16.27 11.73 -13.92
C LEU A 194 15.88 11.41 -15.37
N GLY A 195 16.29 12.31 -16.28
CA GLY A 195 16.17 12.10 -17.71
C GLY A 195 17.29 11.21 -18.25
N PRO A 196 17.26 10.86 -19.54
CA PRO A 196 18.29 10.04 -20.18
C PRO A 196 19.69 10.64 -20.07
N ASP A 197 19.78 11.97 -20.08
CA ASP A 197 21.03 12.72 -20.05
C ASP A 197 21.54 13.03 -18.61
N ASP A 198 20.89 12.47 -17.58
CA ASP A 198 21.32 12.71 -16.20
C ASP A 198 22.57 11.86 -15.88
N PRO A 199 23.67 12.42 -15.34
CA PRO A 199 24.92 11.69 -15.06
C PRO A 199 24.74 10.49 -14.13
N LEU A 200 23.67 10.47 -13.34
CA LEU A 200 23.34 9.34 -12.47
C LEU A 200 22.82 8.13 -13.26
N MET A 201 22.40 8.29 -14.52
CA MET A 201 21.94 7.21 -15.38
C MET A 201 23.07 6.32 -15.89
N ASP A 202 24.31 6.82 -15.97
CA ASP A 202 25.47 6.05 -16.43
C ASP A 202 25.86 4.90 -15.48
N TYR A 203 25.30 4.91 -14.27
CA TYR A 203 25.55 3.91 -13.22
C TYR A 203 24.47 2.80 -13.14
N PHE A 204 23.45 2.82 -14.03
CA PHE A 204 22.31 1.89 -14.03
C PHE A 204 21.96 1.34 -15.41
#